data_AF-A0A9X2J0T9-F1
#
_entry.id   AF-A0A9X2J0T9-F1
#
_cell.length_a   1.000
_cell.length_b   1.000
_cell.length_c   1.000
_cell.angle_alpha   90.00
_cell.angle_beta   90.00
_cell.angle_gamma   90.00
#
_symmetry.space_group_name_H-M   'P 1'
#
loop_
_entity.id
_entity.type
_entity.pdbx_description
1 polymer ?
#
loop_
_entity_poly.entity_id
_entity_poly.type
_entity_poly.pdbx_seq_one_letter_code
_entity_poly.pdbx_strand_id
1 'polypeptide(L)'
;MGYTAEQRQGAWLEAISVVEALRAGDKPLARQVLTTSPHPGPVLDGLLRLTSVLLHSLPPGQVDSLLTVAYRSAPPPPIPHPPQLP
;
A
#
# COMPACT_ATOMS: atom_id res chain seq x y z
N MET A 1 -12.11 6.80 14.66
CA MET A 1 -10.84 7.18 15.31
C MET A 1 -9.75 7.19 14.25
N GLY A 2 -8.90 8.21 14.21
CA GLY A 2 -7.80 8.28 13.25
C GLY A 2 -6.64 7.36 13.65
N TYR A 3 -5.87 6.90 12.67
CA TYR A 3 -4.65 6.13 12.91
C TYR A 3 -3.49 7.06 13.31
N THR A 4 -2.64 6.60 14.23
CA THR A 4 -1.41 7.32 14.60
C THR A 4 -0.40 7.32 13.43
N ALA A 5 0.60 8.21 13.49
CA ALA A 5 1.66 8.25 12.48
C ALA A 5 2.43 6.92 12.38
N GLU A 6 2.69 6.28 13.51
CA GLU A 6 3.38 5.00 13.59
C GLU A 6 2.55 3.86 12.98
N GLN A 7 1.26 3.80 13.29
CA GLN A 7 0.34 2.82 12.70
C GLN A 7 0.23 2.98 11.19
N ARG A 8 0.20 4.23 10.70
CA ARG A 8 0.21 4.50 9.26
C ARG A 8 1.53 4.12 8.61
N GLN A 9 2.66 4.32 9.29
CA GLN A 9 3.97 3.90 8.80
C GLN A 9 4.06 2.37 8.71
N GLY A 10 3.60 1.63 9.73
CA GLY A 10 3.57 0.17 9.71
C GLY A 10 2.70 -0.36 8.56
N ALA A 11 1.47 0.16 8.43
CA ALA A 11 0.57 -0.23 7.36
C ALA A 11 1.10 0.12 5.95
N TRP A 12 1.90 1.19 5.83
CA TRP A 12 2.56 1.55 4.59
C TRP A 12 3.63 0.53 4.18
N LEU A 13 4.45 0.08 5.13
CA LEU A 13 5.45 -0.97 4.89
C LEU A 13 4.77 -2.30 4.54
N GLU A 14 3.65 -2.63 5.18
CA GLU A 14 2.84 -3.80 4.85
C GLU A 14 2.28 -3.71 3.42
N ALA A 15 1.76 -2.55 3.01
CA ALA A 15 1.28 -2.33 1.63
C ALA A 15 2.39 -2.51 0.59
N ILE A 16 3.59 -1.98 0.85
CA ILE A 16 4.77 -2.18 -0.01
C ILE A 16 5.11 -3.67 -0.09
N SER A 17 5.14 -4.37 1.05
CA SER A 17 5.43 -5.81 1.13
C SER A 17 4.43 -6.64 0.32
N VAL A 18 3.15 -6.26 0.30
CA VAL A 18 2.14 -6.93 -0.54
C VAL A 18 2.48 -6.75 -2.02
N VAL A 19 2.86 -5.55 -2.46
CA VAL A 19 3.22 -5.30 -3.86
C VAL A 19 4.50 -6.07 -4.24
N GLU A 20 5.48 -6.16 -3.35
CA GLU A 20 6.68 -6.99 -3.54
C GLU A 20 6.33 -8.47 -3.71
N ALA A 21 5.50 -9.02 -2.82
CA ALA A 21 5.04 -10.40 -2.90
C ALA A 21 4.28 -10.68 -4.20
N LEU A 22 3.35 -9.81 -4.59
CA LEU A 22 2.59 -9.95 -5.84
C LEU A 22 3.50 -9.89 -7.07
N ARG A 23 4.51 -9.02 -7.05
CA ARG A 23 5.50 -8.92 -8.11
C ARG A 23 6.33 -10.20 -8.25
N ALA A 24 6.72 -10.80 -7.12
CA ALA A 24 7.42 -12.08 -7.10
C ALA A 24 6.53 -13.27 -7.47
N GLY A 25 5.23 -13.07 -7.67
CA GLY A 25 4.25 -14.13 -7.92
C GLY A 25 3.78 -14.86 -6.65
N ASP A 26 4.21 -14.40 -5.47
CA ASP A 26 3.89 -15.01 -4.17
C ASP A 26 2.55 -14.49 -3.62
N LYS A 27 1.46 -14.98 -4.21
CA LYS A 27 0.09 -14.69 -3.77
C LYS A 27 -0.21 -15.15 -2.34
N PRO A 28 0.29 -16.31 -1.86
CA PRO A 28 0.12 -16.71 -0.47
C PRO A 28 0.70 -15.70 0.52
N LEU A 29 1.92 -15.21 0.31
CA LEU A 29 2.54 -14.19 1.16
C LEU A 29 1.75 -12.88 1.13
N ALA A 30 1.39 -12.41 -0.07
CA ALA A 30 0.56 -11.22 -0.23
C ALA A 30 -0.76 -11.31 0.56
N ARG A 31 -1.43 -12.47 0.48
CA ARG A 31 -2.65 -12.74 1.25
C ARG A 31 -2.37 -12.77 2.75
N GLN A 32 -1.29 -13.42 3.18
CA GLN A 32 -0.94 -13.54 4.59
C GLN A 32 -0.78 -12.15 5.21
N VAL A 33 0.01 -11.27 4.60
CA VAL A 33 0.24 -9.89 5.07
C VAL A 33 -1.09 -9.14 5.24
N LEU A 34 -1.97 -9.22 4.24
CA LEU A 34 -3.30 -8.60 4.29
C LEU A 34 -4.17 -9.15 5.44
N THR A 35 -4.08 -10.44 5.72
CA THR A 35 -4.92 -11.10 6.74
C THR A 35 -4.39 -10.93 8.16
N THR A 36 -3.08 -10.72 8.33
CA THR A 36 -2.45 -10.61 9.66
C THR A 36 -2.20 -9.16 10.08
N SER A 37 -2.41 -8.20 9.19
CA SER A 37 -2.22 -6.78 9.52
C SER A 37 -3.15 -6.35 10.65
N PRO A 38 -2.64 -5.64 11.68
CA PRO A 38 -3.46 -5.03 12.72
C PRO A 38 -4.30 -3.84 12.18
N HIS A 39 -3.95 -3.30 11.00
CA HIS A 39 -4.55 -2.11 10.41
C HIS A 39 -4.86 -2.31 8.91
N PRO A 40 -5.78 -3.24 8.57
CA PRO A 40 -6.03 -3.63 7.18
C PRO A 40 -6.56 -2.49 6.31
N GLY A 41 -7.32 -1.53 6.88
CA GLY A 41 -7.81 -0.37 6.14
C GLY A 41 -6.67 0.48 5.55
N PRO A 42 -5.76 1.02 6.38
CA PRO A 42 -4.57 1.74 5.93
C PRO A 42 -3.67 0.96 4.96
N VAL A 43 -3.56 -0.36 5.12
CA VAL A 43 -2.82 -1.22 4.18
C VAL A 43 -3.48 -1.19 2.80
N LEU A 44 -4.80 -1.34 2.75
CA LEU A 44 -5.57 -1.27 1.51
C LEU A 44 -5.47 0.12 0.87
N ASP A 45 -5.51 1.20 1.65
CA ASP A 45 -5.30 2.56 1.13
C ASP A 45 -3.91 2.71 0.47
N GLY A 46 -2.86 2.20 1.13
CA GLY A 46 -1.50 2.17 0.58
C GLY A 46 -1.41 1.37 -0.71
N LEU A 47 -2.05 0.20 -0.75
CA LEU A 47 -2.15 -0.66 -1.92
C LEU A 47 -2.85 0.00 -3.10
N LEU A 48 -3.99 0.67 -2.86
CA LEU A 48 -4.72 1.40 -3.90
C LEU A 48 -3.87 2.51 -4.50
N ARG A 49 -3.08 3.22 -3.67
CA ARG A 49 -2.17 4.26 -4.15
C ARG A 49 -1.02 3.71 -4.96
N LEU A 50 -0.35 2.66 -4.48
CA LEU A 50 0.72 2.01 -5.24
C LEU A 50 0.19 1.45 -6.56
N THR A 51 -0.96 0.80 -6.55
CA THR A 51 -1.62 0.25 -7.74
C THR A 51 -2.01 1.36 -8.72
N SER A 52 -2.53 2.49 -8.23
CA SER A 52 -2.84 3.65 -9.07
C SER A 52 -1.59 4.14 -9.80
N VAL A 53 -0.46 4.30 -9.10
CA VAL A 53 0.81 4.70 -9.71
C VAL A 53 1.29 3.67 -10.72
N LEU A 54 1.24 2.38 -10.38
CA LEU A 54 1.63 1.27 -11.26
C LEU A 54 0.82 1.25 -12.56
N LEU A 55 -0.49 1.49 -12.48
CA LEU A 55 -1.39 1.40 -13.63
C LEU A 55 -1.42 2.67 -14.49
N HIS A 56 -1.21 3.86 -13.90
CA HIS A 56 -1.47 5.13 -14.58
C HIS A 56 -0.22 5.97 -14.84
N SER A 57 0.86 5.77 -14.09
CA SER A 57 2.00 6.71 -14.07
C SER A 57 3.34 6.06 -14.31
N LEU A 58 3.44 4.73 -14.19
CA LEU A 58 4.72 4.05 -14.26
C LEU A 58 4.95 3.40 -15.64
N PRO A 59 6.07 3.70 -16.32
CA PRO A 59 6.47 2.93 -17.49
C PRO A 59 6.70 1.45 -17.15
N PRO A 60 6.42 0.53 -18.09
CA PRO A 60 6.74 -0.89 -17.91
C PRO A 60 8.20 -1.08 -17.51
N GLY A 61 8.46 -1.82 -16.43
CA GLY A 61 9.82 -2.13 -15.96
C GLY A 61 10.41 -1.21 -14.89
N GLN A 62 9.70 -0.17 -14.43
CA GLN A 62 10.21 0.72 -13.36
C GLN A 62 9.71 0.37 -11.95
N VAL A 63 9.09 -0.79 -11.76
CA VAL A 63 8.46 -1.18 -10.48
C VAL A 63 9.49 -1.21 -9.34
N ASP A 64 10.76 -1.55 -9.59
CA ASP A 64 11.82 -1.55 -8.57
C ASP A 64 12.11 -0.15 -8.04
N SER A 65 12.18 0.82 -8.96
CA SER A 65 12.39 2.22 -8.63
C SER A 65 11.24 2.75 -7.80
N LEU A 66 10.00 2.39 -8.14
CA LEU A 66 8.82 2.77 -7.35
C LEU A 66 8.92 2.23 -5.92
N LEU A 67 9.21 0.94 -5.75
CA LEU A 67 9.28 0.31 -4.44
C LEU A 67 10.42 0.89 -3.61
N THR A 68 11.58 1.13 -4.21
CA THR A 68 12.73 1.78 -3.55
C THR A 68 12.37 3.17 -3.04
N VAL A 69 11.67 3.96 -3.85
CA VAL A 69 11.20 5.30 -3.45
C VAL A 69 10.14 5.20 -2.36
N ALA A 70 9.18 4.28 -2.51
CA ALA A 70 8.11 4.06 -1.54
C ALA A 70 8.66 3.72 -0.14
N TYR A 71 9.66 2.84 -0.05
CA TYR A 71 10.33 2.48 1.21
C TYR A 71 10.99 3.66 1.92
N ARG A 72 11.53 4.61 1.15
CA ARG A 72 12.19 5.82 1.69
C ARG A 72 11.21 6.96 1.98
N SER A 73 9.96 6.80 1.57
CA SER A 73 8.94 7.84 1.67
C SER A 73 8.06 7.60 2.89
N ALA A 74 7.58 8.71 3.47
CA ALA A 74 6.52 8.65 4.46
C ALA A 74 5.22 8.12 3.83
N PRO A 75 4.30 7.53 4.63
CA PRO A 75 2.99 7.12 4.15
C PRO A 75 2.28 8.30 3.47
N PRO A 76 1.64 8.08 2.32
CA PRO A 76 0.83 9.11 1.69
C PRO A 76 -0.30 9.57 2.62
N PRO A 77 -0.85 10.78 2.40
CA PRO A 77 -1.99 11.25 3.17
C PRO A 77 -3.17 10.27 3.07
N PRO A 78 -4.09 10.21 4.05
CA PRO A 78 -5.27 9.35 3.98
C PRO A 78 -6.09 9.60 2.72
N ILE A 79 -6.72 8.56 2.18
CA ILE A 79 -7.70 8.74 1.10
C ILE A 79 -8.95 9.38 1.72
N PRO A 80 -9.45 10.51 1.21
CA PRO A 80 -10.69 11.09 1.73
C PRO A 80 -11.82 10.08 1.57
N HIS A 81 -12.58 9.85 2.64
CA HIS A 81 -13.83 9.13 2.50
C HIS A 81 -14.77 9.98 1.63
N PRO A 82 -15.35 9.44 0.55
CA PRO A 82 -16.40 10.16 -0.14
C PRO A 82 -17.52 10.48 0.86
N PRO A 83 -18.25 11.61 0.68
CA PRO A 83 -19.44 11.84 1.46
C PRO A 83 -20.33 10.60 1.35
N GLN A 84 -20.88 10.14 2.47
CA GLN A 84 -21.80 9.00 2.47
C GLN A 84 -22.93 9.35 1.50
N LEU A 85 -22.98 8.62 0.37
CA LEU A 85 -24.13 8.70 -0.51
C LEU A 85 -25.32 8.10 0.26
N PRO A 86 -26.50 8.76 0.23
CA PRO A 86 -27.67 8.35 0.98
C PRO A 86 -28.17 6.95 0.59
#